data_AF-A0A098LUS2-F1
#
_entry.id   AF-A0A098LUS2-F1
#
_cell.length_a   1.000
_cell.length_b   1.000
_cell.length_c   1.000
_cell.angle_alpha   90.00
_cell.angle_beta   90.00
_cell.angle_gamma   90.00
#
_symmetry.space_group_name_H-M   'P 1'
#
loop_
_entity.id
_entity.type
_entity.pdbx_description
1 polymer ?
#
loop_
_entity_poly.entity_id
_entity_poly.type
_entity_poly.pdbx_seq_one_letter_code
_entity_poly.pdbx_strand_id
1 'polypeptide(L)'
;MIVGSIIATFLAITPFLYYLYESVPDEKVWSTFLFTYESGHFENANIAMWIFTGKIVPLFLIFIWFFTNRHWWYHVLLVPMAMYIYQIIHLFYDDRFLDQFQLIYMVPIMAIVIPSIYLIRARIFNKINEASKSLEELEAEFKISPKNFWEKIKQYF
;
A
#
# COMPACT_ATOMS: atom_id res chain seq x y z
N MET A 1 -17.47 1.81 -11.48
CA MET A 1 -16.93 1.79 -12.85
C MET A 1 -15.89 2.88 -13.05
N ILE A 2 -16.22 4.17 -12.86
CA ILE A 2 -15.32 5.32 -13.09
C ILE A 2 -13.95 5.21 -12.37
N VAL A 3 -13.93 4.95 -11.06
CA VAL A 3 -12.68 4.86 -10.28
C VAL A 3 -11.77 3.73 -10.79
N GLY A 4 -12.34 2.57 -11.10
CA GLY A 4 -11.58 1.44 -11.65
C GLY A 4 -10.97 1.76 -13.01
N SER A 5 -11.72 2.47 -13.87
CA SER A 5 -11.22 2.92 -15.18
C SER A 5 -10.06 3.91 -15.05
N ILE A 6 -10.16 4.89 -14.13
CA ILE A 6 -9.08 5.85 -13.87
C ILE A 6 -7.80 5.13 -13.43
N ILE A 7 -7.93 4.19 -12.50
CA ILE A 7 -6.79 3.40 -11.99
C ILE A 7 -6.21 2.54 -13.10
N ALA A 8 -7.03 1.88 -13.91
CA ALA A 8 -6.57 1.09 -15.04
C ALA A 8 -5.81 1.93 -16.07
N THR A 9 -6.25 3.17 -16.35
CA THR A 9 -5.51 4.11 -17.20
C THR A 9 -4.15 4.43 -16.61
N PHE A 10 -4.06 4.77 -15.32
CA PHE A 10 -2.79 5.05 -14.65
C PHE A 10 -1.83 3.85 -14.70
N LEU A 11 -2.34 2.63 -14.53
CA LEU A 11 -1.53 1.42 -14.66
C LEU A 11 -1.07 1.18 -16.11
N ALA A 12 -1.95 1.42 -17.09
CA ALA A 12 -1.63 1.23 -18.51
C ALA A 12 -0.58 2.22 -19.02
N ILE A 13 -0.54 3.45 -18.48
CA ILE A 13 0.45 4.46 -18.88
C ILE A 13 1.81 4.32 -18.17
N THR A 14 1.95 3.36 -17.24
CA THR A 14 3.20 3.14 -16.49
C THR A 14 4.45 3.04 -17.37
N PRO A 15 4.45 2.35 -18.53
CA PRO A 15 5.62 2.31 -19.41
C PRO A 15 6.01 3.71 -19.90
N PHE A 16 5.03 4.53 -20.27
CA PHE A 16 5.29 5.91 -20.69
C PHE A 16 5.82 6.77 -19.54
N LEU A 17 5.27 6.61 -18.32
CA LEU A 17 5.80 7.26 -17.12
C LEU A 17 7.26 6.87 -16.85
N TYR A 18 7.61 5.60 -17.10
CA TYR A 18 8.98 5.14 -16.97
C TYR A 18 9.91 5.76 -18.02
N TYR A 19 9.48 5.96 -19.27
CA TYR A 19 10.33 6.55 -20.32
C TYR A 19 10.43 8.09 -20.26
N LEU A 20 9.77 8.77 -19.32
CA LEU A 20 9.85 10.23 -19.20
C LEU A 20 11.29 10.75 -19.01
N TYR A 21 12.20 9.95 -18.44
CA TYR A 21 13.59 10.36 -18.29
C TYR A 21 14.30 10.56 -19.63
N GLU A 22 13.86 9.90 -20.72
CA GLU A 22 14.48 10.08 -22.05
C GLU A 22 14.30 11.51 -22.60
N SER A 23 13.32 12.25 -22.06
CA SER A 23 13.13 13.67 -22.42
C SER A 23 14.09 14.61 -21.69
N VAL A 24 14.90 14.10 -20.75
CA VAL A 24 15.88 14.86 -19.97
C VAL A 24 17.20 14.88 -20.73
N PRO A 25 17.84 16.05 -20.92
CA PRO A 25 19.10 16.14 -21.65
C PRO A 25 20.25 15.45 -20.92
N ASP A 26 21.21 14.95 -21.70
CA ASP A 26 22.47 14.37 -21.23
C ASP A 26 23.50 15.46 -20.82
N GLU A 27 23.04 16.44 -20.06
CA GLU A 27 23.84 17.57 -19.59
C GLU A 27 23.89 17.63 -18.06
N LYS A 28 24.91 18.28 -17.51
CA LYS A 28 25.03 18.44 -16.04
C LYS A 28 23.91 19.32 -15.47
N VAL A 29 23.50 20.34 -16.21
CA VAL A 29 22.48 21.30 -15.77
C VAL A 29 21.29 21.20 -16.72
N TRP A 30 20.18 20.70 -16.21
CA TRP A 30 18.91 20.67 -16.94
C TRP A 30 18.10 21.91 -16.61
N SER A 31 18.03 22.87 -17.55
CA SER A 31 17.18 24.05 -17.42
C SER A 31 15.91 23.92 -18.24
N THR A 32 14.76 24.11 -17.60
CA THR A 32 13.44 24.18 -18.23
C THR A 32 12.80 25.53 -17.96
N PHE A 33 11.64 25.80 -18.56
CA PHE A 33 10.88 27.02 -18.29
C PHE A 33 10.31 27.08 -16.84
N LEU A 34 10.25 25.94 -16.13
CA LEU A 34 9.68 25.84 -14.78
C LEU A 34 10.75 25.79 -13.68
N PHE A 35 11.89 25.17 -13.96
CA PHE A 35 12.94 24.92 -12.98
C PHE A 35 14.29 24.68 -13.63
N THR A 36 15.35 24.82 -12.84
CA THR A 36 16.71 24.40 -13.17
C THR A 36 17.14 23.32 -12.19
N TYR A 37 17.63 22.20 -12.71
CA TYR A 37 18.14 21.07 -11.96
C TYR A 37 19.62 20.87 -12.28
N GLU A 38 20.47 20.80 -11.26
CA GLU A 38 21.88 20.42 -11.40
C GLU A 38 22.06 18.97 -10.92
N SER A 39 22.68 18.14 -11.75
CA SER A 39 22.82 16.69 -11.49
C SER A 39 23.82 16.34 -10.39
N GLY A 40 24.51 17.33 -9.83
CA GLY A 40 25.45 17.15 -8.72
C GLY A 40 26.50 16.08 -9.04
N HIS A 41 26.55 15.03 -8.21
CA HIS A 41 27.48 13.92 -8.34
C HIS A 41 27.25 13.02 -9.57
N PHE A 42 26.05 13.02 -10.14
CA PHE A 42 25.75 12.18 -11.31
C PHE A 42 26.41 12.69 -12.60
N GLU A 43 26.84 13.96 -12.62
CA GLU A 43 27.44 14.68 -13.77
C GLU A 43 26.57 14.75 -15.03
N ASN A 44 25.48 13.97 -15.09
CA ASN A 44 24.51 13.88 -16.15
C ASN A 44 23.08 13.83 -15.54
N ALA A 45 22.24 14.80 -15.90
CA ALA A 45 20.87 14.91 -15.42
C ALA A 45 19.98 13.75 -15.90
N ASN A 46 20.20 13.22 -17.10
CA ASN A 46 19.48 12.06 -17.62
C ASN A 46 19.68 10.83 -16.72
N ILE A 47 20.92 10.54 -16.31
CA ILE A 47 21.23 9.42 -15.42
C ILE A 47 20.52 9.57 -14.07
N ALA A 48 20.59 10.76 -13.47
CA ALA A 48 19.90 11.03 -12.21
C ALA A 48 18.38 10.83 -12.34
N MET A 49 17.79 11.31 -13.44
CA MET A 49 16.36 11.19 -13.71
C MET A 49 15.94 9.76 -14.08
N TRP A 50 16.81 8.98 -14.71
CA TRP A 50 16.59 7.56 -14.96
C TRP A 50 16.52 6.77 -13.64
N ILE A 51 17.48 6.99 -12.74
CA ILE A 51 17.50 6.36 -11.41
C ILE A 51 16.28 6.80 -10.59
N PHE A 52 15.96 8.10 -10.61
CA PHE A 52 14.76 8.64 -9.97
C PHE A 52 13.49 7.98 -10.50
N THR A 53 13.35 7.90 -11.82
CA THR A 53 12.18 7.31 -12.48
C THR A 53 12.02 5.83 -12.13
N GLY A 54 13.14 5.10 -12.06
CA GLY A 54 13.18 3.72 -11.58
C GLY A 54 12.75 3.52 -10.12
N LYS A 55 12.67 4.58 -9.30
CA LYS A 55 12.20 4.53 -7.91
C LYS A 55 10.79 5.10 -7.74
N ILE A 56 10.49 6.22 -8.40
CA ILE A 56 9.19 6.90 -8.30
C ILE A 56 8.06 6.09 -8.97
N VAL A 57 8.34 5.37 -10.06
CA VAL A 57 7.33 4.56 -10.75
C VAL A 57 6.89 3.36 -9.90
N PRO A 58 7.80 2.54 -9.34
CA PRO A 58 7.41 1.52 -8.36
C PRO A 58 6.69 2.09 -7.13
N LEU A 59 7.15 3.23 -6.60
CA LEU A 59 6.48 3.90 -5.48
C LEU A 59 5.04 4.27 -5.82
N PHE A 60 4.81 4.83 -7.02
CA PHE A 60 3.48 5.18 -7.52
C PHE A 60 2.57 3.95 -7.63
N LEU A 61 3.07 2.83 -8.17
CA LEU A 61 2.31 1.58 -8.26
C LEU A 61 1.95 1.02 -6.88
N ILE A 62 2.90 1.04 -5.94
CA ILE A 62 2.67 0.60 -4.56
C ILE A 62 1.64 1.52 -3.88
N PHE A 63 1.68 2.82 -4.16
CA PHE A 63 0.72 3.79 -3.64
C PHE A 63 -0.70 3.47 -4.14
N ILE A 64 -0.87 3.25 -5.45
CA ILE A 64 -2.14 2.79 -6.02
C ILE A 64 -2.58 1.48 -5.36
N TRP A 65 -1.67 0.52 -5.22
CA TRP A 65 -1.98 -0.78 -4.65
C TRP A 65 -2.43 -0.65 -3.19
N PHE A 66 -1.79 0.19 -2.39
CA PHE A 66 -2.14 0.43 -1.00
C PHE A 66 -3.59 0.90 -0.82
N PHE A 67 -4.03 1.87 -1.62
CA PHE A 67 -5.41 2.40 -1.53
C PHE A 67 -6.46 1.50 -2.20
N THR A 68 -6.06 0.61 -3.10
CA THR A 68 -7.00 -0.28 -3.81
C THR A 68 -7.13 -1.64 -3.15
N ASN A 69 -6.12 -2.08 -2.41
CA ASN A 69 -6.10 -3.39 -1.78
C ASN A 69 -7.08 -3.44 -0.60
N ARG A 70 -7.96 -4.45 -0.60
CA ARG A 70 -8.97 -4.68 0.45
C ARG A 70 -8.59 -5.80 1.42
N HIS A 71 -7.42 -6.40 1.25
CA HIS A 71 -6.93 -7.45 2.11
C HIS A 71 -6.33 -6.86 3.38
N TRP A 72 -6.49 -7.57 4.49
CA TRP A 72 -6.03 -7.16 5.82
C TRP A 72 -4.53 -6.87 5.93
N TRP A 73 -3.72 -7.47 5.05
CA TRP A 73 -2.25 -7.34 5.05
C TRP A 73 -1.75 -6.10 4.30
N TYR A 74 -2.59 -5.28 3.68
CA TYR A 74 -2.16 -4.16 2.83
C TYR A 74 -1.17 -3.18 3.52
N HIS A 75 -1.20 -3.08 4.85
CA HIS A 75 -0.24 -2.31 5.65
C HIS A 75 1.23 -2.74 5.44
N VAL A 76 1.49 -3.99 5.01
CA VAL A 76 2.83 -4.46 4.62
C VAL A 76 3.46 -3.54 3.58
N LEU A 77 2.64 -3.00 2.66
CA LEU A 77 3.09 -2.13 1.57
C LEU A 77 3.71 -0.81 2.06
N LEU A 78 3.48 -0.42 3.32
CA LEU A 78 4.15 0.73 3.93
C LEU A 78 5.67 0.53 4.02
N VAL A 79 6.15 -0.71 4.17
CA VAL A 79 7.59 -1.01 4.23
C VAL A 79 8.30 -0.67 2.92
N PRO A 80 7.93 -1.24 1.76
CA PRO A 80 8.56 -0.88 0.49
C PRO A 80 8.24 0.57 0.09
N MET A 81 7.08 1.12 0.46
CA MET A 81 6.76 2.53 0.22
C MET A 81 7.75 3.46 0.94
N ALA A 82 8.00 3.23 2.23
CA ALA A 82 8.99 3.98 2.98
C ALA A 82 10.42 3.78 2.44
N MET A 83 10.75 2.56 1.99
CA MET A 83 12.03 2.26 1.36
C MET A 83 12.27 3.12 0.12
N TYR A 84 11.32 3.19 -0.81
CA TYR A 84 11.45 4.00 -2.01
C TYR A 84 11.48 5.50 -1.70
N ILE A 85 10.66 5.99 -0.77
CA ILE A 85 10.69 7.38 -0.33
C ILE A 85 12.07 7.74 0.22
N TYR A 86 12.63 6.89 1.11
CA TYR A 86 13.97 7.09 1.64
C TYR A 86 15.02 7.16 0.53
N GLN A 87 15.00 6.21 -0.42
CA GLN A 87 15.96 6.21 -1.53
C GLN A 87 15.82 7.42 -2.44
N ILE A 88 14.61 7.93 -2.67
CA ILE A 88 14.38 9.14 -3.48
C ILE A 88 14.93 10.36 -2.76
N ILE A 89 14.70 10.51 -1.46
CA ILE A 89 15.26 11.63 -0.68
C ILE A 89 16.79 11.59 -0.74
N HIS A 90 17.38 10.41 -0.58
CA HIS A 90 18.84 10.24 -0.61
C HIS A 90 19.43 10.43 -1.99
N LEU A 91 18.69 10.13 -3.06
CA LEU A 91 19.14 10.38 -4.43
C LEU A 91 19.49 11.85 -4.68
N PHE A 92 18.76 12.77 -4.03
CA PHE A 92 18.96 14.21 -4.17
C PHE A 92 19.78 14.83 -3.02
N TYR A 93 20.22 14.02 -2.06
CA TYR A 93 21.08 14.46 -0.96
C TYR A 93 22.53 14.05 -1.23
N ASP A 94 23.45 14.99 -1.12
CA ASP A 94 24.86 14.83 -1.52
C ASP A 94 25.69 14.08 -0.46
N ASP A 95 25.27 12.87 -0.10
CA ASP A 95 25.95 12.08 0.93
C ASP A 95 26.27 10.65 0.44
N ARG A 96 27.51 10.48 -0.03
CA ARG A 96 28.04 9.24 -0.63
C ARG A 96 28.12 8.04 0.34
N PHE A 97 27.83 8.23 1.63
CA PHE A 97 28.02 7.22 2.67
C PHE A 97 26.72 6.63 3.25
N LEU A 98 25.54 7.12 2.85
CA LEU A 98 24.27 6.71 3.45
C LEU A 98 23.68 5.42 2.87
N ASP A 99 24.19 4.94 1.73
CA ASP A 99 23.66 3.77 1.03
C ASP A 99 23.94 2.45 1.78
N GLN A 100 24.97 2.39 2.65
CA GLN A 100 25.35 1.15 3.34
C GLN A 100 24.44 0.78 4.52
N PHE A 101 23.71 1.73 5.10
CA PHE A 101 22.88 1.50 6.29
C PHE A 101 21.38 1.63 6.05
N GLN A 102 20.91 1.71 4.81
CA GLN A 102 19.49 1.90 4.50
C GLN A 102 18.56 0.93 5.27
N LEU A 103 18.95 -0.34 5.40
CA LEU A 103 18.17 -1.35 6.12
C LEU A 103 17.93 -0.99 7.59
N ILE A 104 18.89 -0.38 8.27
CA ILE A 104 18.76 -0.04 9.70
C ILE A 104 17.68 1.02 9.91
N TYR A 105 17.54 1.96 8.98
CA TYR A 105 16.50 2.99 8.99
C TYR A 105 15.11 2.41 8.71
N MET A 106 15.02 1.24 8.08
CA MET A 106 13.74 0.54 7.85
C MET A 106 13.30 -0.29 9.06
N VAL A 107 14.21 -0.67 9.96
CA VAL A 107 13.89 -1.51 11.14
C VAL A 107 12.77 -0.94 12.01
N PRO A 108 12.75 0.36 12.37
CA PRO A 108 11.65 0.93 13.16
C PRO A 108 10.30 0.82 12.47
N ILE A 109 10.27 0.99 11.14
CA ILE A 109 9.04 0.90 10.34
C ILE A 109 8.54 -0.56 10.34
N MET A 110 9.44 -1.51 10.11
CA MET A 110 9.11 -2.94 10.17
C MET A 110 8.61 -3.35 11.56
N ALA A 111 9.22 -2.82 12.63
CA ALA A 111 8.83 -3.08 14.01
C ALA A 111 7.41 -2.61 14.35
N ILE A 112 6.87 -1.62 13.63
CA ILE A 112 5.48 -1.15 13.79
C ILE A 112 4.54 -1.93 12.88
N VAL A 113 4.92 -2.10 11.61
CA VAL A 113 4.06 -2.70 10.59
C VAL A 113 3.83 -4.19 10.88
N ILE A 114 4.86 -4.96 11.22
CA ILE A 114 4.74 -6.40 11.45
C ILE A 114 3.74 -6.72 12.57
N PRO A 115 3.85 -6.15 13.79
CA PRO A 115 2.86 -6.39 14.84
C PRO A 115 1.45 -5.94 14.46
N SER A 116 1.31 -4.81 13.75
CA SER A 116 -0.01 -4.29 13.33
C SER A 116 -0.79 -5.32 12.50
N ILE A 117 -0.10 -6.08 11.63
CA ILE A 117 -0.69 -7.10 10.77
C ILE A 117 -1.23 -8.27 11.60
N TYR A 118 -0.49 -8.72 12.62
CA TYR A 118 -0.94 -9.78 13.52
C TYR A 118 -2.13 -9.35 14.36
N LEU A 119 -2.14 -8.11 14.86
CA LEU A 119 -3.26 -7.56 15.62
C LEU A 119 -4.54 -7.47 14.77
N ILE A 120 -4.42 -7.02 13.51
CA ILE A 120 -5.56 -6.97 12.58
C ILE A 120 -6.09 -8.38 12.31
N ARG A 121 -5.21 -9.35 12.06
CA ARG A 121 -5.62 -10.75 11.84
C ARG A 121 -6.34 -11.34 13.06
N ALA A 122 -5.82 -11.09 14.27
CA ALA A 122 -6.45 -11.53 15.52
C ALA A 122 -7.85 -10.93 15.71
N ARG A 123 -8.03 -9.63 15.41
CA ARG A 123 -9.35 -8.98 15.46
C ARG A 123 -10.32 -9.56 14.45
N ILE A 124 -9.87 -9.84 13.23
CA ILE A 124 -10.71 -10.47 12.21
C ILE A 124 -11.15 -11.87 12.67
N PHE A 125 -10.24 -12.66 13.21
CA PHE A 125 -10.54 -13.99 13.73
C PHE A 125 -11.55 -13.96 14.88
N ASN A 126 -11.36 -13.06 15.86
CA ASN A 126 -12.32 -12.89 16.97
C ASN A 126 -13.71 -12.52 16.46
N LYS A 127 -13.79 -11.57 15.51
CA LYS A 127 -15.08 -11.14 14.94
C LYS A 127 -15.80 -12.27 14.19
N ILE A 128 -15.07 -13.10 13.45
CA ILE A 128 -15.65 -14.26 12.75
C ILE A 128 -16.17 -15.30 13.77
N ASN A 129 -15.41 -15.57 14.83
CA ASN A 129 -15.82 -16.51 15.87
C ASN A 129 -17.07 -16.03 16.63
N GLU A 130 -17.13 -14.75 17.00
CA GLU A 130 -18.32 -14.15 17.64
C GLU A 130 -19.54 -14.25 16.74
N ALA A 131 -19.40 -13.90 15.45
CA ALA A 131 -20.48 -14.04 14.49
C ALA A 131 -20.95 -15.50 14.34
N SER A 132 -20.03 -16.46 14.28
CA SER A 132 -20.38 -17.88 14.20
C SER A 132 -21.16 -18.36 15.43
N LYS A 133 -20.73 -17.98 16.64
CA LYS A 133 -21.43 -18.33 17.88
C LYS A 133 -22.84 -17.75 17.91
N SER A 134 -23.00 -16.50 17.48
CA SER A 134 -24.33 -15.86 17.43
C SER A 134 -25.31 -16.56 16.48
N LEU A 135 -24.81 -17.11 15.36
CA LEU A 135 -25.64 -17.89 14.43
C LEU A 135 -26.04 -19.24 15.02
N GLU A 136 -25.11 -19.91 15.70
CA GLU A 136 -25.36 -21.19 16.37
C GLU A 136 -26.39 -21.04 17.50
N GLU A 137 -26.32 -19.96 18.28
CA GLU A 137 -27.30 -19.62 19.32
C GLU A 137 -28.71 -19.37 18.74
N LEU A 138 -28.80 -18.64 17.62
CA LEU A 138 -30.07 -18.43 16.91
C LEU A 138 -30.66 -19.76 16.42
N GLU A 139 -29.85 -20.63 15.81
CA GLU A 139 -30.31 -21.96 15.38
C GLU A 139 -30.78 -22.82 16.54
N ALA A 140 -30.10 -22.76 17.69
CA ALA A 140 -30.50 -23.46 18.90
C ALA A 140 -31.85 -22.95 19.44
N GLU A 141 -32.07 -21.64 19.47
CA GLU A 141 -33.35 -21.04 19.86
C GLU A 141 -34.50 -21.47 18.93
N PHE A 142 -34.28 -21.43 17.61
CA PHE A 142 -35.27 -21.88 16.64
C PHE A 142 -35.56 -23.39 16.71
N LYS A 143 -34.61 -24.22 17.16
CA LYS A 143 -34.83 -25.66 17.41
C LYS A 143 -35.62 -25.93 18.70
N ILE A 144 -35.52 -25.07 19.71
CA ILE A 144 -36.24 -25.19 20.99
C ILE A 144 -37.67 -24.61 20.87
N SER A 145 -37.85 -23.52 20.12
CA SER A 145 -39.14 -22.83 19.93
C SER A 145 -40.27 -23.57 19.17
N PRO A 146 -40.08 -24.60 18.31
CA PRO A 146 -41.17 -25.13 17.49
C PRO A 146 -42.19 -25.91 18.33
N LYS A 147 -41.78 -26.50 19.46
CA LYS A 147 -42.68 -27.21 20.38
C LYS A 147 -43.50 -26.25 21.25
N ASN A 148 -42.90 -25.15 21.72
CA ASN A 148 -43.58 -24.15 22.56
C ASN A 148 -44.64 -23.34 21.78
N PHE A 149 -44.46 -23.12 20.47
CA PHE A 149 -45.41 -22.35 19.67
C PHE A 149 -46.79 -23.03 19.55
N TRP A 150 -46.80 -24.35 19.32
CA TRP A 150 -48.04 -25.14 19.25
C TRP A 150 -48.70 -25.31 20.62
N GLU A 151 -47.92 -25.44 21.70
CA GLU A 151 -48.46 -25.41 23.06
C GLU A 151 -49.10 -24.07 23.40
N LYS A 152 -48.51 -22.95 22.96
CA LYS A 152 -49.07 -21.60 23.18
C LYS A 152 -50.37 -21.39 22.42
N ILE A 153 -50.51 -21.92 21.19
CA ILE A 153 -51.77 -21.87 20.43
C ILE A 153 -52.87 -22.70 21.10
N LYS A 154 -52.54 -23.88 21.63
CA LYS A 154 -53.46 -24.73 22.40
C LYS A 154 -53.96 -24.12 23.71
N GLN A 155 -53.35 -23.04 24.20
CA GLN A 155 -53.85 -22.33 25.39
C GLN A 155 -54.97 -21.33 25.07
N TYR A 156 -55.13 -20.95 23.80
CA TYR A 156 -56.13 -19.96 23.36
C TYR A 156 -57.29 -20.55 22.55
N PHE A 157 -57.15 -21.78 22.05
CA PHE A 157 -58.17 -22.54 21.32
C PHE A 157 -58.37 -23.92 21.94
#